data_AF-A0A9E0C1P7-F1
#
_entry.id   AF-A0A9E0C1P7-F1
#
_cell.length_a   1.000
_cell.length_b   1.000
_cell.length_c   1.000
_cell.angle_alpha   90.00
_cell.angle_beta   90.00
_cell.angle_gamma   90.00
#
_symmetry.space_group_name_H-M   'P 1'
#
loop_
_entity.id
_entity.type
_entity.pdbx_description
1 polymer ?
#
loop_
_entity_poly.entity_id
_entity_poly.type
_entity_poly.pdbx_seq_one_letter_code
_entity_poly.pdbx_strand_id
1 'polypeptide(L)'
;MTLSLFYFLSFLSILSALMVVVSRNPVHSVLYLIITFFAIAGHYILLNAQFLAAVHVIVYAGAIMVLFLYVIMMLNLNAEVEPHKSAIQKIAATVAGGLLMIVLVGALRNAAVPAPTGTGGPQVGLIHNLGQSLYKDFMLPFEISSILFLAAMVGAVMLGKKEIK
;
A
#
# COMPACT_ATOMS: atom_id res chain seq x y z
N MET A 1 -10.53 -23.95 5.48
CA MET A 1 -11.34 -22.84 4.91
C MET A 1 -10.52 -21.55 4.78
N THR A 2 -9.74 -21.17 5.79
CA THR A 2 -8.83 -20.00 5.76
C THR A 2 -7.76 -20.07 4.67
N LEU A 3 -7.22 -21.26 4.39
CA LEU A 3 -6.15 -21.47 3.40
C LEU A 3 -6.63 -21.25 1.95
N SER A 4 -7.83 -21.72 1.61
CA SER A 4 -8.46 -21.46 0.30
C SER A 4 -8.77 -19.98 0.12
N LEU A 5 -9.26 -19.31 1.19
CA LEU A 5 -9.52 -17.88 1.18
C LEU A 5 -8.21 -17.09 1.01
N PHE A 6 -7.15 -17.48 1.70
CA PHE A 6 -5.81 -16.88 1.56
C PHE A 6 -5.30 -16.96 0.12
N TYR A 7 -5.32 -18.15 -0.49
CA TYR A 7 -4.88 -18.30 -1.89
C TYR A 7 -5.74 -17.51 -2.88
N PHE A 8 -7.06 -17.46 -2.65
CA PHE A 8 -7.96 -16.66 -3.48
C PHE A 8 -7.63 -15.17 -3.38
N LEU A 9 -7.46 -14.62 -2.17
CA LEU A 9 -7.10 -13.22 -1.98
C LEU A 9 -5.69 -12.92 -2.53
N SER A 10 -4.73 -13.84 -2.37
CA SER A 10 -3.38 -13.71 -2.90
C SER A 10 -3.39 -13.64 -4.42
N PHE A 11 -4.14 -14.54 -5.07
CA PHE A 11 -4.31 -14.54 -6.52
C PHE A 11 -4.98 -13.25 -6.99
N LEU A 12 -6.05 -12.81 -6.32
CA LEU A 12 -6.74 -11.57 -6.64
C LEU A 12 -5.82 -10.35 -6.53
N SER A 13 -5.03 -10.27 -5.46
CA SER A 13 -4.06 -9.19 -5.21
C SER A 13 -2.98 -9.11 -6.29
N ILE A 14 -2.41 -10.25 -6.69
CA ILE A 14 -1.39 -10.30 -7.74
C ILE A 14 -1.98 -9.91 -9.09
N LEU A 15 -3.17 -10.44 -9.41
CA LEU A 15 -3.86 -10.15 -10.67
C LEU A 15 -4.21 -8.66 -10.76
N SER A 16 -4.78 -8.08 -9.70
CA SER A 16 -5.12 -6.66 -9.67
C SER A 16 -3.86 -5.79 -9.74
N ALA A 17 -2.80 -6.12 -9.00
CA ALA A 17 -1.52 -5.40 -9.06
C ALA A 17 -0.89 -5.43 -10.46
N LEU A 18 -0.97 -6.55 -11.17
CA LEU A 18 -0.50 -6.64 -12.55
C LEU A 18 -1.35 -5.76 -13.48
N MET A 19 -2.66 -5.75 -13.29
CA MET A 19 -3.58 -4.92 -14.07
C MET A 19 -3.37 -3.41 -13.85
N VAL A 20 -2.95 -2.98 -12.65
CA VAL A 20 -2.57 -1.59 -12.36
C VAL A 20 -1.46 -1.12 -13.30
N VAL A 21 -0.44 -1.95 -13.52
CA VAL A 21 0.75 -1.62 -14.32
C VAL A 21 0.48 -1.74 -15.83
N VAL A 22 -0.37 -2.69 -16.23
CA VAL A 22 -0.70 -2.92 -17.64
C VAL A 22 -1.73 -1.92 -18.17
N SER A 23 -2.60 -1.39 -17.30
CA SER A 23 -3.64 -0.45 -17.70
C SER A 23 -3.04 0.88 -18.20
N ARG A 24 -3.47 1.31 -19.39
CA ARG A 24 -3.05 2.57 -20.03
C ARG A 24 -3.76 3.80 -19.49
N ASN A 25 -4.98 3.64 -18.96
CA ASN A 25 -5.74 4.75 -18.40
C ASN A 25 -5.41 4.86 -16.90
N PRO A 26 -4.90 6.01 -16.43
CA PRO A 26 -4.60 6.23 -15.01
C PRO A 26 -5.79 5.97 -14.08
N VAL A 27 -7.02 6.31 -14.52
CA VAL A 27 -8.23 6.09 -13.72
C VAL A 27 -8.47 4.60 -13.51
N HIS A 28 -8.37 3.80 -14.57
CA HIS A 28 -8.51 2.34 -14.46
C HIS A 28 -7.39 1.74 -13.61
N SER A 29 -6.16 2.22 -13.75
CA SER A 29 -5.04 1.77 -12.91
C SER A 29 -5.30 2.00 -11.43
N VAL A 30 -5.84 3.16 -11.04
CA VAL A 30 -6.16 3.41 -9.63
C VAL A 30 -7.35 2.56 -9.13
N LEU A 31 -8.35 2.30 -9.98
CA LEU A 31 -9.46 1.39 -9.60
C LEU A 31 -8.95 -0.04 -9.32
N TYR A 32 -8.03 -0.56 -10.14
CA TYR A 32 -7.39 -1.85 -9.86
C TYR A 32 -6.54 -1.82 -8.59
N LEU A 33 -5.91 -0.69 -8.28
CA LEU A 33 -5.13 -0.53 -7.05
C LEU A 33 -6.01 -0.57 -5.80
N ILE A 34 -7.21 0.02 -5.87
CA ILE A 34 -8.21 -0.05 -4.79
C ILE A 34 -8.60 -1.52 -4.53
N ILE A 35 -8.81 -2.32 -5.58
CA ILE A 35 -9.09 -3.76 -5.45
C ILE A 35 -7.92 -4.47 -4.75
N THR A 36 -6.66 -4.15 -5.10
CA THR A 36 -5.48 -4.69 -4.42
C THR A 36 -5.46 -4.34 -2.93
N PHE A 37 -5.78 -3.10 -2.56
CA PHE A 37 -5.85 -2.68 -1.14
C PHE A 37 -6.95 -3.41 -0.37
N PHE A 38 -8.10 -3.67 -0.98
CA PHE A 38 -9.13 -4.51 -0.36
C PHE A 38 -8.67 -5.96 -0.19
N ALA A 39 -7.96 -6.53 -1.19
CA ALA A 39 -7.38 -7.87 -1.07
C ALA A 39 -6.34 -7.92 0.06
N ILE A 40 -5.49 -6.90 0.20
CA ILE A 40 -4.51 -6.80 1.30
C ILE A 40 -5.22 -6.64 2.66
N ALA A 41 -6.27 -5.83 2.76
CA ALA A 41 -7.06 -5.69 3.98
C ALA A 41 -7.66 -7.04 4.41
N GLY A 42 -8.13 -7.86 3.47
CA GLY A 42 -8.59 -9.21 3.76
C GLY A 42 -7.47 -10.14 4.28
N HIS A 43 -6.23 -9.99 3.81
CA HIS A 43 -5.08 -10.69 4.40
C HIS A 43 -4.81 -10.25 5.83
N TYR A 44 -4.94 -8.96 6.16
CA TYR A 44 -4.80 -8.50 7.54
C TYR A 44 -5.85 -9.11 8.46
N ILE A 45 -7.09 -9.26 8.00
CA ILE A 45 -8.14 -9.94 8.77
C ILE A 45 -7.78 -11.42 9.00
N LEU A 46 -7.31 -12.12 7.96
CA LEU A 46 -6.84 -13.52 8.06
C LEU A 46 -5.68 -13.69 9.05
N LEU A 47 -4.82 -12.68 9.19
CA LEU A 47 -3.69 -12.66 10.12
C LEU A 47 -4.04 -12.16 11.53
N ASN A 48 -5.33 -12.00 11.85
CA ASN A 48 -5.83 -11.43 13.11
C ASN A 48 -5.42 -9.96 13.37
N ALA A 49 -5.04 -9.21 12.34
CA ALA A 49 -4.65 -7.80 12.43
C ALA A 49 -5.83 -6.86 12.13
N GLN A 50 -6.89 -6.91 12.95
CA GLN A 50 -8.16 -6.21 12.70
C GLN A 50 -8.02 -4.69 12.64
N PHE A 51 -7.30 -4.09 13.60
CA PHE A 51 -7.07 -2.64 13.60
C PHE A 51 -6.33 -2.18 12.35
N LEU A 52 -5.28 -2.90 11.96
CA LEU A 52 -4.49 -2.57 10.78
C LEU A 52 -5.32 -2.68 9.49
N ALA A 53 -6.19 -3.69 9.40
CA ALA A 53 -7.14 -3.81 8.29
C ALA A 53 -8.06 -2.60 8.19
N ALA A 54 -8.65 -2.16 9.30
CA ALA A 54 -9.55 -1.01 9.32
C ALA A 54 -8.85 0.29 8.92
N VAL A 55 -7.66 0.56 9.48
CA VAL A 55 -6.86 1.74 9.11
C VAL A 55 -6.43 1.67 7.65
N HIS A 56 -6.08 0.48 7.14
CA HIS A 56 -5.70 0.30 5.74
C HIS A 56 -6.82 0.72 4.79
N VAL A 57 -8.05 0.31 5.09
CA VAL A 57 -9.24 0.69 4.29
C VAL A 57 -9.54 2.18 4.41
N ILE A 58 -9.55 2.75 5.62
CA ILE A 58 -9.91 4.16 5.83
C ILE A 58 -8.88 5.11 5.21
N VAL A 59 -7.59 4.87 5.47
CA VAL A 59 -6.52 5.81 5.10
C VAL A 59 -6.07 5.57 3.66
N TYR A 60 -5.71 4.33 3.30
CA TYR A 60 -5.16 4.06 1.97
C TYR A 60 -6.26 3.99 0.92
N ALA A 61 -7.23 3.08 1.06
CA ALA A 61 -8.29 2.93 0.06
C ALA A 61 -9.30 4.09 0.08
N GLY A 62 -9.56 4.68 1.25
CA GLY A 62 -10.45 5.81 1.42
C GLY A 62 -9.78 7.15 1.07
N ALA A 63 -9.01 7.72 1.99
CA ALA A 63 -8.52 9.09 1.86
C ALA A 63 -7.50 9.26 0.72
N ILE A 64 -6.43 8.45 0.71
CA ILE A 64 -5.30 8.65 -0.21
C ILE A 64 -5.72 8.33 -1.65
N MET A 65 -6.35 7.18 -1.90
CA MET A 65 -6.74 6.81 -3.27
C MET A 65 -7.81 7.73 -3.85
N VAL A 66 -8.77 8.22 -3.06
CA VAL A 66 -9.76 9.20 -3.54
C VAL A 66 -9.11 10.53 -3.88
N LEU A 67 -8.15 11.01 -3.08
CA LEU A 67 -7.36 12.20 -3.39
C LEU A 67 -6.58 12.02 -4.71
N PHE A 68 -5.94 10.86 -4.89
CA PHE A 68 -5.25 10.54 -6.13
C PHE A 68 -6.21 10.52 -7.33
N LEU A 69 -7.37 9.87 -7.22
CA LEU A 69 -8.40 9.85 -8.26
C LEU A 69 -8.85 11.27 -8.64
N TYR A 70 -9.07 12.12 -7.64
CA TYR A 70 -9.44 13.52 -7.86
C TYR A 70 -8.35 14.27 -8.63
N VAL A 71 -7.09 14.14 -8.21
CA VAL A 71 -5.94 14.81 -8.84
C VAL A 71 -5.75 14.33 -10.28
N ILE A 72 -5.75 13.02 -10.55
CA ILE A 72 -5.54 12.52 -11.91
C ILE A 72 -6.67 12.94 -12.86
N MET A 73 -7.90 13.03 -12.35
CA MET A 73 -9.06 13.43 -13.13
C MET A 73 -9.04 14.93 -13.41
N MET A 74 -8.66 15.74 -12.42
CA MET A 74 -8.51 17.20 -12.57
C MET A 74 -7.39 17.55 -13.56
N LEU A 75 -6.29 16.79 -13.55
CA LEU A 75 -5.16 16.98 -14.47
C LEU A 75 -5.44 16.44 -15.88
N ASN A 76 -6.59 15.79 -16.10
CA ASN A 76 -6.99 15.13 -17.35
C ASN A 76 -5.79 14.48 -18.07
N LEU A 77 -5.09 13.58 -17.36
CA LEU A 77 -3.94 12.85 -17.86
C LEU A 77 -4.39 11.92 -19.00
N ASN A 78 -4.56 12.48 -20.20
CA ASN A 78 -4.89 11.76 -21.40
C ASN A 78 -3.68 10.91 -21.82
N ALA A 79 -3.92 9.65 -22.16
CA ALA A 79 -2.92 8.62 -22.45
C ALA A 79 -2.10 8.86 -23.75
N GLU A 80 -2.07 10.09 -24.26
CA GLU A 80 -1.57 10.45 -25.59
C GLU A 80 -0.06 10.74 -25.62
N VAL A 81 0.61 10.77 -24.47
CA VAL A 81 2.05 11.07 -24.38
C VAL A 81 2.79 9.98 -23.62
N GLU A 82 2.73 8.74 -24.12
CA GLU A 82 3.75 7.76 -23.74
C GLU A 82 4.84 7.74 -24.82
N PRO A 83 5.99 8.42 -24.60
CA PRO A 83 7.12 8.31 -25.53
C PRO A 83 7.45 6.82 -25.64
N HIS A 84 7.59 6.35 -26.87
CA HIS A 84 7.77 4.94 -27.22
C HIS A 84 8.97 4.38 -26.43
N LYS A 85 8.72 3.76 -25.26
CA LYS A 85 9.79 3.20 -24.43
C LYS A 85 10.55 2.18 -25.25
N SER A 86 11.84 2.41 -25.45
CA SER A 86 12.70 1.56 -26.27
C SER A 86 12.61 0.11 -25.79
N ALA A 87 12.62 -0.85 -26.71
CA ALA A 87 12.58 -2.28 -26.38
C ALA A 87 13.67 -2.66 -25.36
N ILE A 88 14.81 -1.97 -25.39
CA ILE A 88 15.92 -2.14 -24.45
C ILE A 88 15.50 -1.76 -23.02
N GLN A 89 14.74 -0.68 -22.82
CA GLN A 89 14.26 -0.29 -21.49
C GLN A 89 13.24 -1.28 -20.93
N LYS A 90 12.38 -1.85 -21.78
CA LYS A 90 11.44 -2.89 -21.36
C LYS A 90 12.18 -4.16 -20.93
N ILE A 91 13.15 -4.61 -21.73
CA ILE A 91 13.97 -5.78 -21.41
C ILE A 91 14.77 -5.54 -20.12
N ALA A 92 15.41 -4.37 -19.99
CA ALA A 92 16.16 -4.02 -18.78
C ALA A 92 15.27 -4.00 -17.53
N ALA A 93 14.06 -3.43 -17.61
CA ALA A 93 13.10 -3.43 -16.51
C ALA A 93 12.63 -4.85 -16.14
N THR A 94 12.36 -5.71 -17.13
CA THR A 94 11.97 -7.10 -16.88
C THR A 94 13.10 -7.91 -16.26
N VAL A 95 14.33 -7.75 -16.75
CA VAL A 95 15.52 -8.43 -16.21
C VAL A 95 15.79 -7.96 -14.78
N ALA A 96 15.76 -6.64 -14.53
CA ALA A 96 15.95 -6.09 -13.19
C ALA A 96 14.87 -6.57 -12.20
N GLY A 97 13.60 -6.56 -12.61
CA GLY A 97 12.50 -7.07 -11.79
C GLY A 97 12.59 -8.58 -11.54
N GLY A 98 12.96 -9.36 -12.56
CA GLY A 98 13.18 -10.80 -12.43
C GLY A 98 14.35 -11.14 -11.50
N LEU A 99 15.47 -10.43 -11.64
CA LEU A 99 16.64 -10.60 -10.77
C LEU A 99 16.31 -10.24 -9.31
N LEU A 100 15.60 -9.12 -9.09
CA LEU A 100 15.14 -8.74 -7.75
C LEU A 100 14.24 -9.82 -7.15
N MET A 101 13.32 -10.39 -7.93
CA MET A 101 12.46 -11.48 -7.48
C MET A 101 13.24 -12.75 -7.14
N ILE A 102 14.25 -13.13 -7.94
CA ILE A 102 15.12 -14.27 -7.63
C ILE A 102 15.88 -14.03 -6.31
N VAL A 103 16.45 -12.84 -6.13
CA VAL A 103 17.16 -12.47 -4.90
C VAL A 103 16.23 -12.53 -3.70
N LEU A 104 15.01 -12.01 -3.82
CA LEU A 104 14.02 -12.02 -2.73
C LEU A 104 13.62 -13.45 -2.36
N VAL A 105 13.36 -14.31 -3.34
CA VAL A 105 13.02 -15.73 -3.11
C VAL A 105 14.21 -16.48 -2.52
N GLY A 106 15.44 -16.22 -2.98
CA GLY A 106 16.65 -16.81 -2.42
C GLY A 106 16.89 -16.39 -0.97
N ALA A 107 16.71 -15.11 -0.66
CA ALA A 107 16.79 -14.58 0.70
C ALA A 107 15.74 -15.22 1.62
N LEU A 108 14.49 -15.35 1.15
CA LEU A 108 13.41 -15.95 1.93
C LEU A 108 13.60 -17.45 2.18
N ARG A 109 14.20 -18.19 1.23
CA ARG A 109 14.52 -19.62 1.41
C ARG A 109 15.65 -19.85 2.41
N ASN A 110 16.64 -18.97 2.41
CA ASN A 110 17.79 -19.04 3.32
C ASN A 110 17.48 -18.42 4.70
N ALA A 111 16.45 -17.58 4.79
CA ALA A 111 15.95 -17.10 6.06
C ALA A 111 15.31 -18.28 6.81
N ALA A 112 15.99 -18.75 7.86
CA ALA A 112 15.37 -19.61 8.85
C ALA A 112 14.26 -18.80 9.53
N VAL A 113 13.03 -18.94 9.06
CA VAL A 113 11.86 -18.39 9.74
C VAL A 113 11.68 -19.24 10.99
N PRO A 114 11.92 -18.71 12.20
CA PRO A 114 11.67 -19.48 13.41
C PRO A 114 10.20 -19.88 13.39
N ALA A 115 9.91 -21.16 13.64
CA ALA A 115 8.53 -21.60 13.80
C ALA A 115 7.85 -20.66 14.82
N PRO A 116 6.61 -20.21 14.58
CA PRO A 116 5.95 -19.26 15.47
C PRO A 116 5.86 -19.90 16.87
N THR A 117 6.72 -19.49 17.80
CA THR A 117 6.83 -20.05 19.16
C THR A 117 5.74 -19.54 20.09
N GLY A 118 4.58 -19.18 19.55
CA GLY A 118 3.44 -18.76 20.32
C GLY A 118 2.18 -18.87 19.48
N THR A 119 1.20 -19.61 19.97
CA THR A 119 -0.19 -19.24 19.72
C THR A 119 -0.35 -17.84 20.28
N GLY A 120 -0.21 -16.82 19.43
CA GLY A 120 -0.47 -15.44 19.82
C GLY A 120 -1.81 -15.43 20.54
N GLY A 121 -1.81 -15.05 21.81
CA GLY A 121 -3.03 -15.06 22.62
C GLY A 121 -4.13 -14.26 21.89
N PRO A 122 -5.42 -14.45 22.25
CA PRO A 122 -6.56 -13.82 21.57
C PRO A 122 -6.56 -12.27 21.57
N GLN A 123 -5.50 -11.64 22.05
CA GLN A 123 -5.30 -10.20 22.12
C GLN A 123 -4.33 -9.61 21.08
N VAL A 124 -3.71 -10.44 20.23
CA VAL A 124 -2.85 -9.94 19.15
C VAL A 124 -3.72 -9.23 18.11
N GLY A 125 -3.43 -7.95 17.84
CA GLY A 125 -4.18 -7.12 16.89
C GLY A 125 -5.28 -6.24 17.50
N LEU A 126 -5.45 -6.24 18.83
CA LEU A 126 -6.39 -5.36 19.53
C LEU A 126 -5.88 -3.90 19.58
N ILE A 127 -6.83 -2.97 19.44
CA ILE A 127 -6.61 -1.51 19.51
C ILE A 127 -5.93 -1.11 20.82
N HIS A 128 -6.32 -1.76 21.92
CA HIS A 128 -5.79 -1.48 23.26
C HIS A 128 -4.28 -1.70 23.35
N ASN A 129 -3.78 -2.82 22.82
CA ASN A 129 -2.36 -3.17 22.87
C ASN A 129 -1.54 -2.23 21.99
N LEU A 130 -2.08 -1.84 20.84
CA LEU A 130 -1.43 -0.86 19.99
C LEU A 130 -1.33 0.51 20.66
N GLY A 131 -2.40 0.96 21.32
CA GLY A 131 -2.40 2.21 22.09
C GLY A 131 -1.33 2.20 23.18
N GLN A 132 -1.20 1.10 23.94
CA GLN A 132 -0.17 0.99 24.97
C GLN A 132 1.24 1.09 24.39
N SER A 133 1.54 0.38 23.29
CA SER A 133 2.87 0.42 22.69
C SER A 133 3.15 1.80 22.07
N LEU A 134 2.15 2.47 21.49
CA LEU A 134 2.30 3.80 20.91
C LEU A 134 2.70 4.85 21.95
N TYR A 135 2.12 4.79 23.16
CA TYR A 135 2.42 5.75 24.22
C TYR A 135 3.58 5.33 25.15
N LYS A 136 4.00 4.06 25.15
CA LYS A 136 5.14 3.59 25.94
C LYS A 136 6.42 3.51 25.13
N ASP A 137 6.44 2.66 24.10
CA ASP A 137 7.64 2.34 23.34
C ASP A 137 7.87 3.34 22.19
N PHE A 138 6.78 3.81 21.58
CA PHE A 138 6.80 4.67 20.38
C PHE A 138 6.34 6.11 20.63
N MET A 139 6.48 6.60 21.86
CA MET A 139 6.03 7.96 22.24
C MET A 139 6.70 9.04 21.39
N LEU A 140 8.02 8.96 21.19
CA LEU A 140 8.79 9.93 20.40
C LEU A 140 8.36 9.92 18.91
N PRO A 141 8.32 8.77 18.19
CA PRO A 141 7.79 8.72 16.83
C PRO A 141 6.36 9.24 16.69
N PHE A 142 5.50 9.00 17.68
CA PHE A 142 4.13 9.51 17.69
C PHE A 142 4.08 11.04 17.71
N GLU A 143 4.88 11.67 18.59
CA GLU A 143 4.97 13.12 18.68
C GLU A 143 5.53 13.75 17.39
N ILE A 144 6.59 13.16 16.83
CA ILE A 144 7.17 13.61 15.55
C ILE A 144 6.16 13.50 14.41
N SER A 145 5.35 12.44 14.38
CA SER A 145 4.29 12.28 13.38
C SER A 145 3.22 13.36 13.48
N SER A 146 2.91 13.85 14.69
CA SER A 146 1.95 14.95 14.87
C SER A 146 2.48 16.27 14.27
N ILE A 147 3.78 16.56 14.47
CA ILE A 147 4.45 17.73 13.87
C ILE A 147 4.52 17.58 12.36
N LEU A 148 4.78 16.37 11.85
CA LEU A 148 4.78 16.08 10.41
C LEU A 148 3.40 16.37 9.79
N PHE A 149 2.31 15.94 10.42
CA PHE A 149 0.97 16.23 9.92
C PHE A 149 0.62 17.73 9.97
N LEU A 150 1.04 18.42 11.03
CA LEU A 150 0.89 19.88 11.13
C LEU A 150 1.64 20.59 9.98
N ALA A 151 2.90 20.23 9.77
CA ALA A 151 3.73 20.80 8.71
C ALA A 151 3.16 20.49 7.31
N ALA A 152 2.69 19.26 7.09
CA ALA A 152 2.06 18.86 5.83
C ALA A 152 0.77 19.66 5.55
N MET A 153 -0.08 19.88 6.57
CA MET A 153 -1.28 20.70 6.42
C MET A 153 -0.95 22.16 6.10
N VAL A 154 -0.02 22.77 6.84
CA VAL A 154 0.42 24.15 6.57
C VAL A 154 1.00 24.26 5.17
N GLY A 155 1.87 23.32 4.77
CA GLY A 155 2.47 23.28 3.44
C GLY A 155 1.43 23.14 2.33
N ALA A 156 0.45 22.24 2.48
CA ALA A 156 -0.63 22.07 1.52
C ALA A 156 -1.51 23.32 1.37
N VAL A 157 -1.84 24.00 2.49
CA VAL A 157 -2.64 25.24 2.47
C VAL A 157 -1.87 26.38 1.83
N MET A 158 -0.58 26.54 2.15
CA MET A 158 0.26 27.58 1.54
C MET A 158 0.38 27.39 0.02
N LEU A 159 0.55 26.15 -0.43
CA LEU A 159 0.67 25.84 -1.86
C LEU A 159 -0.67 25.98 -2.61
N GLY A 160 -1.77 25.66 -1.95
CA GLY A 160 -3.12 25.78 -2.53
C GLY A 160 -3.69 27.19 -2.53
N LYS A 161 -3.10 28.13 -1.78
CA LYS A 161 -3.57 29.52 -1.72
C LYS A 161 -3.26 30.23 -3.04
N LYS A 162 -4.30 30.64 -3.77
CA LYS A 162 -4.16 31.53 -4.93
C LYS A 162 -3.61 32.88 -4.46
N GLU A 163 -2.53 33.36 -5.08
CA GLU A 163 -2.12 34.75 -4.95
C GLU A 163 -3.20 35.62 -5.61
N ILE A 164 -4.01 36.29 -4.79
CA ILE A 164 -4.85 37.39 -5.25
C ILE A 164 -3.92 38.59 -5.34
N LYS A 165 -3.43 38.87 -6.56
CA LYS A 165 -2.80 40.15 -6.89
C LYS A 165 -3.87 41.22 -7.04
#